data_AF-A0A6B1ERU4-F1
#
_entry.id   AF-A0A6B1ERU4-F1
#
_cell.length_a   1.000
_cell.length_b   1.000
_cell.length_c   1.000
_cell.angle_alpha   90.00
_cell.angle_beta   90.00
_cell.angle_gamma   90.00
#
_symmetry.space_group_name_H-M   'P 1'
#
loop_
_entity.id
_entity.type
_entity.pdbx_description
1 polymer ?
#
loop_
_entity_poly.entity_id
_entity_poly.type
_entity_poly.pdbx_seq_one_letter_code
_entity_poly.pdbx_strand_id
1 'polypeptide(L)'
;MRNLNTANGGTLGPAESGISAILPDVTSDFTYHPLGGMVIGTACDFHGRVHNYPNLYVVDGSLLPGSCATANPSLTIAALAERNMETILNEDFV
;
A
#
# COMPACT_ATOMS: atom_id res chain seq x y z
N MET A 1 10.86 -6.89 -8.88
CA MET A 1 9.76 -7.23 -7.94
C MET A 1 10.23 -8.00 -6.71
N ARG A 2 11.06 -9.06 -6.82
CA ARG A 2 11.62 -9.75 -5.63
C ARG A 2 12.23 -8.79 -4.58
N ASN A 3 13.13 -7.90 -4.98
CA ASN A 3 13.77 -6.96 -4.04
C ASN A 3 12.78 -5.97 -3.39
N LEU A 4 11.74 -5.54 -4.12
CA LEU A 4 10.72 -4.62 -3.59
C LEU A 4 9.78 -5.35 -2.63
N ASN A 5 9.33 -6.56 -3.01
CA ASN A 5 8.50 -7.45 -2.20
C ASN A 5 9.20 -7.90 -0.92
N THR A 6 10.51 -8.15 -0.98
CA THR A 6 11.35 -8.43 0.19
C THR A 6 11.50 -7.21 1.11
N ALA A 7 11.51 -5.99 0.55
CA ALA A 7 11.64 -4.76 1.34
C ALA A 7 10.32 -4.27 1.97
N ASN A 8 9.16 -4.59 1.38
CA ASN A 8 7.84 -4.12 1.84
C ASN A 8 6.94 -5.23 2.44
N GLY A 9 7.39 -6.48 2.46
CA GLY A 9 6.63 -7.62 2.99
C GLY A 9 5.57 -8.20 2.05
N GLY A 10 5.55 -7.81 0.77
CA GLY A 10 4.62 -8.33 -0.23
C GLY A 10 4.89 -9.81 -0.60
N THR A 11 3.84 -10.61 -0.70
CA THR A 11 3.93 -12.01 -1.15
C THR A 11 3.74 -12.13 -2.65
N LEU A 12 4.61 -12.86 -3.34
CA LEU A 12 4.32 -13.35 -4.69
C LEU A 12 3.27 -14.45 -4.58
N GLY A 13 2.22 -14.40 -5.41
CA GLY A 13 1.29 -15.53 -5.52
C GLY A 13 2.05 -16.79 -5.95
N PRO A 14 1.71 -17.98 -5.44
CA PRO A 14 2.38 -19.22 -5.82
C PRO A 14 2.32 -19.41 -7.34
N ALA A 15 3.41 -19.92 -7.92
CA ALA A 15 3.53 -20.22 -9.35
C ALA A 15 2.70 -21.45 -9.79
N GLU A 16 1.47 -21.58 -9.29
CA GLU A 16 0.73 -22.84 -9.28
C GLU A 16 -0.33 -22.97 -10.38
N SER A 17 -0.65 -21.89 -11.10
CA SER A 17 -1.75 -21.94 -12.05
C SER A 17 -1.38 -22.49 -13.43
N GLY A 18 -0.11 -22.82 -13.69
CA GLY A 18 0.36 -23.37 -14.99
C GLY A 18 0.25 -22.40 -16.18
N ILE A 19 -0.56 -21.36 -16.06
CA ILE A 19 -0.73 -20.26 -17.02
C ILE A 19 0.59 -19.53 -17.30
N SER A 20 1.53 -19.55 -16.35
CA SER A 20 2.86 -18.96 -16.53
C SER A 20 3.69 -19.61 -17.62
N ALA A 21 3.40 -20.85 -18.00
CA ALA A 21 4.09 -21.55 -19.09
C ALA A 21 3.49 -21.24 -20.48
N ILE A 22 2.28 -20.70 -20.54
CA ILE A 22 1.50 -20.50 -21.78
C ILE A 22 1.23 -19.02 -22.06
N LEU A 23 1.27 -18.16 -21.04
CA LEU A 23 1.09 -16.70 -21.14
C LEU A 23 2.12 -16.01 -20.22
N PRO A 24 3.40 -15.92 -20.64
CA PRO A 24 4.48 -15.40 -19.79
C PRO A 24 4.29 -13.95 -19.35
N ASP A 25 3.54 -13.15 -20.10
CA ASP A 25 3.23 -11.73 -19.79
C ASP A 25 2.00 -11.54 -18.88
N VAL A 26 1.36 -12.64 -18.46
CA VAL A 26 0.18 -12.63 -17.57
C VAL A 26 0.52 -13.22 -16.20
N THR A 27 1.82 -13.29 -15.91
CA THR A 27 2.39 -13.94 -14.72
C THR A 27 2.57 -12.97 -13.55
N SER A 28 2.62 -13.53 -12.35
CA SER A 28 2.78 -12.88 -11.03
C SER A 28 4.06 -12.05 -10.86
N ASP A 29 4.82 -11.81 -11.92
CA ASP A 29 6.10 -11.10 -11.94
C ASP A 29 5.96 -9.57 -11.96
N PHE A 30 4.74 -9.07 -12.12
CA PHE A 30 4.37 -7.65 -11.99
C PHE A 30 3.00 -7.50 -11.30
N THR A 31 2.70 -6.31 -10.78
CA THR A 31 1.40 -6.02 -10.15
C THR A 31 0.92 -4.65 -10.61
N TYR A 32 -0.37 -4.56 -10.93
CA TYR A 32 -1.05 -3.27 -11.14
C TYR A 32 -1.41 -2.56 -9.83
N HIS A 33 -1.29 -3.27 -8.70
CA HIS A 33 -1.74 -2.81 -7.38
C HIS A 33 -0.58 -2.86 -6.37
N PRO A 34 0.51 -2.10 -6.58
CA PRO A 34 1.55 -2.01 -5.57
C PRO A 34 1.00 -1.32 -4.32
N LEU A 35 1.20 -1.95 -3.16
CA LEU A 35 0.75 -1.46 -1.85
C LEU A 35 1.86 -1.65 -0.82
N GLY A 36 1.86 -0.81 0.22
CA GLY A 36 2.85 -0.86 1.30
C GLY A 36 4.12 -0.04 1.06
N GLY A 37 5.03 -0.08 2.03
CA GLY A 37 6.26 0.71 2.07
C GLY A 37 6.27 1.73 3.21
N MET A 38 5.17 2.44 3.45
CA MET A 38 5.00 3.41 4.53
C MET A 38 3.80 3.04 5.41
N VAL A 39 3.76 1.78 5.83
CA VAL A 39 2.57 1.13 6.42
C VAL A 39 2.07 1.88 7.66
N ILE A 40 0.75 2.08 7.70
CA ILE A 40 0.02 2.69 8.82
C ILE A 40 0.24 1.92 10.13
N GLY A 41 0.47 2.64 11.23
CA GLY A 41 0.81 2.06 12.53
C GLY A 41 2.22 1.45 12.62
N THR A 42 3.05 1.58 11.56
CA THR A 42 4.45 1.11 11.53
C THR A 42 5.43 2.23 11.19
N ALA A 43 5.36 2.76 9.96
CA ALA A 43 6.20 3.88 9.51
C ALA A 43 5.50 5.23 9.71
N CYS A 44 4.17 5.21 9.68
CA CYS A 44 3.30 6.35 9.94
C CYS A 44 2.37 6.05 11.11
N ASP A 45 1.82 7.09 11.76
CA ASP A 45 0.71 6.93 12.70
C ASP A 45 -0.60 6.48 11.99
N PHE A 46 -1.71 6.40 12.74
CA PHE A 46 -3.01 5.99 12.20
C PHE A 46 -3.72 7.01 11.30
N HIS A 47 -3.11 8.15 11.01
CA HIS A 47 -3.62 9.18 10.11
C HIS A 47 -2.60 9.56 9.03
N GLY A 48 -1.54 8.76 8.86
CA GLY A 48 -0.55 8.96 7.80
C GLY A 48 0.56 9.97 8.14
N ARG A 49 0.67 10.41 9.41
CA ARG A 49 1.78 11.28 9.85
C ARG A 49 3.07 10.46 9.96
N VAL A 50 4.13 10.92 9.32
CA VAL A 50 5.42 10.21 9.36
C VAL A 50 6.05 10.39 10.75
N HIS A 51 6.42 9.29 11.38
CA HIS A 51 7.04 9.34 12.71
C HIS A 51 8.31 10.20 12.72
N ASN A 52 8.45 11.06 13.73
CA ASN A 52 9.58 11.99 13.93
C ASN A 52 9.70 13.13 12.91
N TYR A 53 8.76 13.27 11.97
CA TYR A 53 8.76 14.34 10.98
C TYR A 53 7.44 15.11 11.05
N PRO A 54 7.39 16.24 11.80
CA PRO A 54 6.18 17.05 11.86
C PRO A 54 5.84 17.60 10.48
N ASN A 55 4.55 17.70 10.18
CA ASN A 55 4.02 18.21 8.91
C ASN A 55 4.44 17.42 7.66
N LEU A 56 4.85 16.16 7.83
CA LEU A 56 5.11 15.23 6.73
C LEU A 56 4.08 14.11 6.77
N TYR A 57 3.35 13.93 5.66
CA TYR A 57 2.22 13.02 5.57
C TYR A 57 2.34 12.09 4.37
N VAL A 58 1.86 10.87 4.54
CA VAL A 58 1.68 9.87 3.48
C VAL A 58 0.18 9.66 3.30
N VAL A 59 -0.31 9.77 2.07
CA VAL A 59 -1.76 9.76 1.74
C VAL A 59 -2.01 8.98 0.43
N ASP A 60 -1.44 7.78 0.33
CA ASP A 60 -1.57 6.92 -0.86
C ASP A 60 -1.58 5.42 -0.51
N GLY A 61 -1.43 4.56 -1.53
CA GLY A 61 -1.42 3.10 -1.37
C GLY A 61 -0.27 2.53 -0.54
N SER A 62 0.77 3.32 -0.23
CA SER A 62 1.90 2.89 0.60
C SER A 62 1.52 2.70 2.08
N LEU A 63 0.40 3.27 2.52
CA LEU A 63 -0.14 3.09 3.87
C LEU A 63 -0.73 1.69 4.09
N LEU A 64 -1.21 1.02 3.04
CA LEU A 64 -1.84 -0.29 3.16
C LEU A 64 -0.79 -1.38 3.46
N PRO A 65 -1.11 -2.42 4.27
CA PRO A 65 -0.16 -3.47 4.64
C PRO A 65 0.01 -4.53 3.54
N GLY A 66 0.43 -4.11 2.34
CA GLY A 66 0.80 -4.98 1.22
C GLY A 66 -0.34 -5.68 0.49
N SER A 67 -1.58 -5.61 0.98
CA SER A 67 -2.76 -6.20 0.33
C SER A 67 -4.04 -5.44 0.67
N CYS A 68 -5.01 -5.49 -0.25
CA CYS A 68 -6.38 -5.02 -0.07
C CYS A 68 -7.39 -6.21 -0.12
N ALA A 69 -6.98 -7.34 0.46
CA ALA A 69 -7.72 -8.60 0.44
C ALA A 69 -8.12 -9.01 -1.00
N THR A 70 -9.39 -9.30 -1.25
CA THR A 70 -9.91 -9.74 -2.56
C THR A 70 -10.52 -8.60 -3.38
N ALA A 71 -10.23 -7.34 -3.03
CA ALA A 71 -10.80 -6.16 -3.68
C ALA A 71 -9.74 -5.34 -4.43
N ASN A 72 -10.20 -4.58 -5.43
CA ASN A 72 -9.37 -3.55 -6.06
C ASN A 72 -9.09 -2.44 -5.03
N PRO A 73 -7.83 -1.98 -4.87
CA PRO A 73 -7.45 -1.08 -3.79
C PRO A 73 -7.88 0.38 -3.98
N SER A 74 -8.28 0.79 -5.19
CA SER A 74 -8.53 2.21 -5.52
C SER A 74 -9.48 2.90 -4.53
N LEU A 75 -10.63 2.30 -4.23
CA LEU A 75 -11.60 2.88 -3.31
C LEU A 75 -11.16 2.81 -1.84
N THR A 76 -10.38 1.80 -1.47
CA THR A 76 -9.80 1.71 -0.11
C THR A 76 -8.74 2.79 0.09
N ILE A 77 -7.91 3.07 -0.91
CA ILE A 77 -6.94 4.16 -0.89
C ILE A 77 -7.67 5.50 -0.77
N ALA A 78 -8.70 5.72 -1.60
CA ALA A 78 -9.49 6.96 -1.56
C ALA A 78 -10.15 7.16 -0.18
N ALA A 79 -10.81 6.13 0.36
CA ALA A 79 -11.45 6.21 1.68
C ALA A 79 -10.44 6.47 2.81
N LEU A 80 -9.26 5.85 2.75
CA LEU A 80 -8.21 6.07 3.74
C LEU A 80 -7.63 7.49 3.63
N ALA A 81 -7.44 7.99 2.42
CA ALA A 81 -6.99 9.36 2.17
C ALA A 81 -7.97 10.39 2.74
N GLU A 82 -9.26 10.24 2.46
CA GLU A 82 -10.32 11.12 2.99
C GLU A 82 -10.31 11.12 4.53
N ARG A 83 -10.33 9.93 5.15
CA ARG A 83 -10.27 9.79 6.61
C ARG A 83 -9.05 10.49 7.21
N ASN A 84 -7.89 10.33 6.61
CA ASN A 84 -6.65 10.90 7.13
C ASN A 84 -6.63 12.42 6.99
N MET A 85 -7.03 12.94 5.83
CA MET A 85 -7.06 14.38 5.56
C MET A 85 -8.09 15.10 6.44
N GLU A 86 -9.23 14.48 6.74
CA GLU A 86 -10.20 15.03 7.70
C GLU A 86 -9.55 15.28 9.07
N THR A 87 -8.80 14.32 9.60
CA THR A 87 -8.08 14.49 10.88
C THR A 87 -6.96 15.51 10.77
N ILE A 88 -6.11 15.41 9.75
CA ILE A 88 -4.94 16.31 9.56
C ILE A 88 -5.38 17.77 9.47
N LEU A 89 -6.41 18.08 8.68
CA LEU A 89 -6.89 19.45 8.50
C LEU A 89 -7.47 20.05 9.78
N ASN A 90 -8.07 19.21 10.64
CA ASN A 90 -8.69 19.65 11.89
C ASN A 90 -7.70 19.75 13.07
N GLU A 91 -6.57 19.06 13.03
CA GLU A 91 -5.65 18.95 14.17
C GLU A 91 -4.29 19.63 13.94
N ASP A 92 -3.77 19.63 12.71
CA ASP A 92 -2.36 19.98 12.46
C ASP A 92 -2.17 21.40 11.92
N PHE A 93 -3.25 22.03 11.44
CA PHE A 93 -3.23 23.36 10.82
C PHE A 93 -4.08 24.40 11.58
N VAL A 94 -4.50 24.06 12.79
CA VAL A 94 -5.35 24.90 13.66
C VAL A 94 -4.54 25.54 14.79
#